data_AF-A0A352L5A1-F1
#
_entry.id   AF-A0A352L5A1-F1
#
_cell.length_a   1.000
_cell.length_b   1.000
_cell.length_c   1.000
_cell.angle_alpha   90.00
_cell.angle_beta   90.00
_cell.angle_gamma   90.00
#
_symmetry.space_group_name_H-M   'P 1'
#
loop_
_entity.id
_entity.type
_entity.pdbx_description
1 polymer ?
#
loop_
_entity_poly.entity_id
_entity_poly.type
_entity_poly.pdbx_seq_one_letter_code
_entity_poly.pdbx_strand_id
1 'polypeptide(L)'
;MNISVEVSIAAPVEKVWNAYTSPAHIIHWNAASDDWHTTASMVDLQVGGSFSSRMEAKDGSFGFDFAGTYTAVEPCRLLEYSFGERSATVQFLQQ
;
A
#
# COMPACT_ATOMS: atom_id res chain seq x y z
N MET A 1 -13.91 -15.47 -2.52
CA MET A 1 -14.69 -14.34 -1.95
C MET A 1 -13.92 -13.06 -2.27
N ASN A 2 -14.57 -12.04 -2.80
CA ASN A 2 -13.97 -10.72 -3.01
C ASN A 2 -14.53 -9.77 -1.95
N ILE A 3 -13.66 -8.97 -1.33
CA ILE A 3 -14.03 -7.97 -0.32
C ILE A 3 -13.62 -6.61 -0.89
N SER A 4 -14.57 -5.67 -0.92
CA SER A 4 -14.32 -4.29 -1.32
C SER A 4 -14.36 -3.37 -0.11
N VAL A 5 -13.44 -2.42 -0.05
CA VAL A 5 -13.40 -1.33 0.92
C VAL A 5 -13.10 -0.03 0.16
N GLU A 6 -13.70 1.07 0.60
CA GLU A 6 -13.55 2.37 -0.07
C GLU A 6 -13.53 3.51 0.95
N VAL A 7 -12.91 4.63 0.56
CA VAL A 7 -12.86 5.86 1.36
C VAL A 7 -12.79 7.08 0.43
N SER A 8 -13.48 8.15 0.79
CA SER A 8 -13.36 9.45 0.11
C SER A 8 -12.28 10.30 0.76
N ILE A 9 -11.33 10.80 -0.05
CA ILE A 9 -10.22 11.64 0.42
C ILE A 9 -10.35 13.02 -0.21
N ALA A 10 -10.45 14.06 0.62
CA ALA A 10 -10.54 15.45 0.18
C ALA A 10 -9.18 16.01 -0.28
N ALA A 11 -8.60 15.42 -1.31
CA ALA A 11 -7.33 15.85 -1.92
C ALA A 11 -7.28 15.49 -3.42
N PRO A 12 -6.46 16.20 -4.22
CA PRO A 12 -6.22 15.83 -5.62
C PRO A 12 -5.67 14.40 -5.73
N VAL A 13 -6.06 13.68 -6.78
CA VAL A 13 -5.70 12.27 -6.96
C VAL A 13 -4.18 12.07 -7.04
N GLU A 14 -3.43 13.05 -7.56
CA GLU A 14 -1.98 13.00 -7.68
C GLU A 14 -1.32 12.97 -6.29
N LYS A 15 -1.90 13.70 -5.33
CA LYS A 15 -1.43 13.72 -3.95
C LYS A 15 -1.73 12.39 -3.25
N VAL A 16 -2.92 11.84 -3.49
CA VAL A 16 -3.32 10.54 -2.94
C VAL A 16 -2.45 9.43 -3.52
N TRP A 17 -2.23 9.44 -4.84
CA TRP A 17 -1.34 8.50 -5.53
C TRP A 17 0.06 8.54 -4.94
N ASN A 18 0.68 9.72 -4.85
CA ASN A 18 2.02 9.86 -4.29
C ASN A 18 2.08 9.40 -2.82
N ALA A 19 1.06 9.69 -2.01
CA ALA A 19 0.99 9.21 -0.62
C ALA A 19 0.86 7.69 -0.54
N TYR A 20 0.15 7.07 -1.48
CA TYR A 20 -0.10 5.63 -1.53
C TYR A 20 1.10 4.84 -2.07
N THR A 21 1.90 5.41 -2.98
CA THR A 21 2.99 4.70 -3.66
C THR A 21 4.39 5.10 -3.21
N SER A 22 4.56 6.20 -2.49
CA SER A 22 5.89 6.64 -2.02
C SER A 22 6.27 5.95 -0.71
N PRO A 23 7.43 5.25 -0.65
CA PRO A 23 7.91 4.66 0.61
C PRO A 23 7.99 5.67 1.76
N ALA A 24 8.39 6.91 1.45
CA ALA A 24 8.51 7.99 2.43
C ALA A 24 7.16 8.40 3.05
N HIS A 25 6.04 8.11 2.37
CA HIS A 25 4.69 8.35 2.91
C HIS A 25 4.08 7.08 3.51
N ILE A 26 4.33 5.91 2.91
CA ILE A 26 3.82 4.61 3.37
C ILE A 26 4.22 4.33 4.82
N ILE A 27 5.44 4.68 5.23
CA ILE A 27 5.90 4.50 6.62
C ILE A 27 4.98 5.15 7.66
N HIS A 28 4.18 6.16 7.27
CA HIS A 28 3.32 6.90 8.18
C HIS A 28 1.90 6.34 8.30
N TRP A 29 1.40 5.63 7.30
CA TRP A 29 0.00 5.18 7.27
C TRP A 29 -0.17 3.66 7.24
N ASN A 30 0.84 2.90 6.82
CA ASN A 30 0.75 1.44 6.75
C ASN A 30 0.87 0.81 8.14
N ALA A 31 -0.13 1.00 8.98
CA ALA A 31 -0.25 0.38 10.29
C ALA A 31 -1.68 -0.11 10.48
N ALA A 32 -1.83 -1.34 10.99
CA ALA A 32 -3.16 -1.93 11.19
C ALA A 32 -3.95 -1.23 12.31
N SER A 33 -3.25 -0.66 13.29
CA SER A 33 -3.79 0.13 14.40
C SER A 33 -2.71 1.02 15.00
N ASP A 34 -3.08 1.84 15.99
CA ASP A 34 -2.15 2.72 16.71
C ASP A 34 -1.05 1.99 17.48
N ASP A 35 -1.24 0.70 17.78
CA ASP A 35 -0.23 -0.15 18.44
C ASP A 35 0.84 -0.67 17.47
N TRP A 36 0.67 -0.42 16.18
CA TRP A 36 1.60 -0.82 15.12
C TRP A 36 2.30 0.38 14.50
N HIS A 37 3.43 0.11 13.86
CA HIS A 37 4.14 1.07 13.03
C HIS A 37 4.83 0.37 11.86
N THR A 38 5.10 1.12 10.80
CA THR A 38 5.98 0.66 9.71
C THR A 38 7.39 1.20 9.95
N THR A 39 8.39 0.33 10.03
CA THR A 39 9.80 0.72 10.27
C THR A 39 10.59 0.92 8.98
N ALA A 40 10.19 0.25 7.90
CA ALA A 40 10.81 0.36 6.59
C ALA A 40 9.79 0.13 5.49
N SER A 41 9.98 0.81 4.36
CA SER A 41 9.17 0.60 3.15
C SER A 41 10.07 0.68 1.92
N MET A 42 9.78 -0.17 0.94
CA MET A 42 10.41 -0.21 -0.38
C MET A 42 9.30 -0.37 -1.42
N VAL A 43 9.42 0.38 -2.52
CA VAL A 43 8.48 0.32 -3.64
C VAL A 43 9.27 0.45 -4.95
N ASP A 44 9.19 -0.56 -5.80
CA ASP A 44 9.57 -0.50 -7.21
C ASP A 44 8.30 -0.36 -8.06
N LEU A 45 7.88 0.88 -8.32
CA LEU A 45 6.57 1.20 -8.90
C LEU A 45 6.54 1.01 -10.43
N GLN A 46 6.59 -0.24 -10.85
CA GLN A 46 6.49 -0.67 -12.25
C GLN A 46 5.88 -2.07 -12.34
N VAL A 47 5.33 -2.44 -13.49
CA VAL A 47 4.82 -3.81 -13.69
C VAL A 47 5.96 -4.82 -13.54
N GLY A 48 5.75 -5.82 -12.68
CA GLY A 48 6.78 -6.80 -12.29
C GLY A 48 7.70 -6.33 -11.15
N GLY A 49 7.63 -5.05 -10.77
CA GLY A 49 8.35 -4.51 -9.62
C GLY A 49 7.74 -4.97 -8.30
N SER A 50 8.57 -5.10 -7.27
CA SER A 50 8.16 -5.53 -5.94
C SER A 50 7.97 -4.35 -4.99
N PHE A 51 7.13 -4.56 -3.98
CA PHE A 51 7.06 -3.69 -2.80
C PHE A 51 7.21 -4.52 -1.53
N SER A 52 7.66 -3.87 -0.47
CA SER A 52 7.71 -4.44 0.87
C SER A 52 7.55 -3.35 1.90
N SER A 53 6.69 -3.56 2.90
CA SER A 53 6.58 -2.71 4.08
C SER A 53 6.69 -3.54 5.34
N ARG A 54 7.70 -3.22 6.16
CA ARG A 54 7.98 -3.89 7.44
C ARG A 54 7.06 -3.34 8.50
N MET A 55 6.08 -4.14 8.93
CA MET A 55 5.10 -3.77 9.96
C MET A 55 5.46 -4.45 11.27
N GLU A 56 5.52 -3.67 12.36
CA GLU A 56 5.92 -4.14 13.68
C GLU A 56 4.95 -3.62 14.75
N ALA A 57 4.69 -4.45 15.76
CA ALA A 57 4.03 -4.01 16.98
C ALA A 57 5.01 -3.15 17.78
N LYS A 58 4.55 -2.01 18.32
CA LYS A 58 5.41 -1.05 19.04
C LYS A 58 6.02 -1.62 20.33
N ASP A 59 5.42 -2.68 20.88
CA ASP A 59 5.95 -3.40 22.03
C ASP A 59 7.07 -4.41 21.68
N GLY A 60 7.38 -4.57 20.39
CA GLY A 60 8.40 -5.47 19.87
C GLY A 60 8.00 -6.96 19.88
N SER A 61 6.74 -7.29 20.19
CA SER A 61 6.28 -8.68 20.32
C SER A 61 6.19 -9.41 18.99
N PHE A 62 5.89 -8.70 17.91
CA PHE A 62 5.65 -9.27 16.60
C PHE A 62 5.97 -8.30 15.47
N GLY A 63 6.38 -8.85 14.32
CA GLY A 63 6.55 -8.09 13.09
C GLY A 63 6.56 -8.99 11.86
N PHE A 64 6.11 -8.45 10.74
CA PHE A 64 6.05 -9.15 9.47
C PHE A 64 6.24 -8.18 8.30
N ASP A 65 6.59 -8.74 7.14
CA ASP A 65 6.73 -7.98 5.91
C ASP A 65 5.45 -8.12 5.10
N PHE A 66 4.77 -7.00 4.85
CA PHE A 66 3.73 -6.95 3.83
C PHE A 66 4.40 -6.69 2.49
N ALA A 67 4.59 -7.75 1.70
CA ALA A 67 5.31 -7.70 0.44
C ALA A 67 4.49 -8.33 -0.70
N GLY A 68 4.74 -7.85 -1.92
CA GLY A 68 4.05 -8.30 -3.11
C GLY A 68 4.69 -7.76 -4.39
N THR A 69 4.04 -8.08 -5.51
CA THR A 69 4.49 -7.70 -6.86
C THR A 69 3.39 -6.97 -7.59
N TYR A 70 3.71 -5.82 -8.19
CA TYR A 70 2.76 -5.08 -9.03
C TYR A 70 2.49 -5.83 -10.34
N THR A 71 1.23 -6.08 -10.63
CA THR A 71 0.77 -6.74 -11.86
C THR A 71 0.20 -5.74 -12.88
N ALA A 72 -0.30 -4.60 -12.41
CA ALA A 72 -0.69 -3.46 -13.25
C ALA A 72 -0.41 -2.14 -12.53
N VAL A 73 0.10 -1.15 -13.27
CA VAL A 73 0.38 0.20 -12.76
C VAL A 73 -0.10 1.22 -13.79
N GLU A 74 -1.22 1.88 -13.52
CA GLU A 74 -1.72 3.02 -14.29
C GLU A 74 -1.73 4.25 -13.36
N PRO A 75 -0.79 5.21 -13.54
CA PRO A 75 -0.66 6.35 -12.66
C PRO A 75 -1.97 7.09 -12.39
N CYS A 76 -2.24 7.37 -11.11
CA CYS A 76 -3.42 8.07 -10.62
C CYS A 76 -4.76 7.41 -10.97
N ARG A 77 -4.77 6.12 -11.33
CA ARG A 77 -5.98 5.43 -11.80
C ARG A 77 -6.10 4.00 -11.28
N LEU A 78 -5.06 3.18 -11.43
CA LEU A 78 -5.10 1.75 -11.11
C LEU A 78 -3.78 1.25 -10.55
N LEU A 79 -3.84 0.48 -9.47
CA LEU A 79 -2.79 -0.41 -9.03
C LEU A 79 -3.36 -1.80 -8.85
N GLU A 80 -2.70 -2.80 -9.41
CA GLU A 80 -2.98 -4.20 -9.10
C GLU A 80 -1.70 -4.86 -8.63
N TYR A 81 -1.82 -5.74 -7.64
CA TYR A 81 -0.70 -6.49 -7.13
C TYR A 81 -1.10 -7.83 -6.56
N SER A 82 -0.17 -8.78 -6.59
CA SER A 82 -0.27 -10.07 -5.90
C SER A 82 0.60 -10.08 -4.64
N PHE A 83 0.14 -10.77 -3.60
CA PHE A 83 0.84 -10.92 -2.33
C PHE A 83 0.48 -12.30 -1.72
N GLY A 84 1.47 -13.19 -1.64
CA GLY A 84 1.23 -14.60 -1.38
C GLY A 84 0.25 -15.21 -2.40
N GLU A 85 -0.76 -15.94 -1.92
CA GLU A 85 -1.81 -16.56 -2.74
C GLU A 85 -3.00 -15.63 -3.04
N ARG A 86 -2.83 -14.31 -2.81
CA ARG A 86 -3.90 -13.31 -2.93
C ARG A 86 -3.53 -12.23 -3.95
N SER A 87 -4.54 -11.54 -4.44
CA SER A 87 -4.39 -10.33 -5.25
C SER A 87 -5.29 -9.21 -4.71
N ALA A 88 -4.91 -7.97 -5.01
CA ALA A 88 -5.70 -6.79 -4.73
C ALA A 88 -5.67 -5.81 -5.92
N THR A 89 -6.76 -5.08 -6.07
CA THR A 89 -6.93 -4.02 -7.05
C THR A 89 -7.31 -2.75 -6.29
N VAL A 90 -6.60 -1.66 -6.56
CA VAL A 90 -6.82 -0.33 -5.98
C VAL A 90 -7.13 0.62 -7.12
N GLN A 91 -8.32 1.21 -7.07
CA GLN A 91 -8.77 2.18 -8.06
C GLN A 91 -8.79 3.57 -7.45
N PHE A 92 -8.25 4.54 -8.19
CA PHE A 92 -8.26 5.94 -7.84
C PHE A 92 -9.31 6.62 -8.71
N LEU A 93 -10.45 6.98 -8.11
CA LEU A 93 -11.56 7.61 -8.81
C LEU A 93 -11.50 9.13 -8.58
N GLN A 94 -11.46 9.91 -9.66
CA GLN A 94 -11.63 11.36 -9.59
C GLN A 94 -13.13 11.67 -9.48
N GLN A 95 -13.50 12.50 -8.50
CA GLN A 95 -14.85 13.06 -8.36
C GLN A 95 -14.97 14.40 -9.06
#